data_AF-A0A091C967-F1
#
_entry.id   AF-A0A091C967-F1
#
_cell.length_a   1.000
_cell.length_b   1.000
_cell.length_c   1.000
_cell.angle_alpha   90.00
_cell.angle_beta   90.00
_cell.angle_gamma   90.00
#
_symmetry.space_group_name_H-M   'P 1'
#
loop_
_entity.id
_entity.type
_entity.pdbx_description
1 polymer ?
#
loop_
_entity_poly.entity_id
_entity_poly.type
_entity_poly.pdbx_seq_one_letter_code
_entity_poly.pdbx_strand_id
1 'polypeptide(L)'
;MLIGIVTFSLLILLTYFYFTSILSNLTKVIPGFERVSELFTNFDEAISSSGSTRDMAWGNASQLIKFSPFLGIGIGTYSNLASYLFGNSTIAHNTYLQLAVEWGSIMMIIFMCTIFYLMVKITLYANKGYTVNGKVVRDMLIPILVGFFSLSLNNARIFWLLLGTLAYFAKKNLNSKSKDF
;
A
#
# COMPACT_ATOMS: atom_id res chain seq x y z
N MET A 1 44.68 4.34 24.42
CA MET A 1 43.54 3.56 23.89
C MET A 1 42.31 3.66 24.80
N LEU A 2 42.41 3.35 26.10
CA LEU A 2 41.29 3.41 27.05
C LEU A 2 40.64 4.80 27.17
N ILE A 3 41.44 5.85 27.28
CA ILE A 3 40.96 7.26 27.36
C ILE A 3 40.14 7.63 26.11
N GLY A 4 40.58 7.21 24.92
CA GLY A 4 39.88 7.47 23.66
C GLY A 4 38.52 6.76 23.56
N ILE A 5 38.42 5.55 24.12
CA ILE A 5 37.14 4.80 24.16
C ILE A 5 36.17 5.48 25.12
N VAL A 6 36.66 5.93 26.27
CA VAL A 6 35.84 6.63 27.28
C VAL A 6 35.34 7.97 26.76
N THR A 7 36.20 8.77 26.13
CA THR A 7 35.79 10.06 25.56
C THR A 7 34.79 9.90 24.41
N PHE A 8 34.99 8.89 23.57
CA PHE A 8 34.05 8.57 22.49
C PHE A 8 32.68 8.12 23.03
N SER A 9 32.66 7.28 24.06
CA SER A 9 31.42 6.82 24.71
C SER A 9 30.65 7.97 25.36
N LEU A 10 31.37 8.90 26.01
CA LEU A 10 30.79 10.13 26.58
C LEU A 10 30.20 11.04 25.52
N LEU A 11 30.89 11.21 24.38
CA LEU A 11 30.41 12.00 23.24
C LEU A 11 29.11 11.43 22.65
N ILE A 12 29.03 10.09 22.51
CA ILE A 12 27.80 9.40 22.07
C ILE A 12 26.67 9.66 23.05
N LEU A 13 26.92 9.51 24.35
CA LEU A 13 25.90 9.70 25.38
C LEU A 13 25.38 11.15 25.40
N LEU A 14 26.28 12.12 25.30
CA LEU A 14 25.96 13.54 25.19
C LEU A 14 25.10 13.82 23.95
N THR A 15 25.50 13.27 22.81
CA THR A 15 24.78 13.45 21.55
C THR A 15 23.38 12.86 21.63
N TYR A 16 23.22 11.68 22.24
CA TYR A 16 21.91 11.07 22.49
C TYR A 16 21.02 11.94 23.38
N PHE A 17 21.56 12.52 24.45
CA PHE A 17 20.78 13.37 25.37
C PHE A 17 20.35 14.70 24.73
N TYR A 18 21.24 15.32 23.95
CA TYR A 18 20.91 16.54 23.20
C TYR A 18 19.88 16.27 22.10
N PHE A 19 20.03 15.16 21.38
CA PHE A 19 19.11 14.76 20.32
C PHE A 19 17.68 14.53 20.85
N THR A 20 17.54 13.77 21.94
CA THR A 20 16.23 13.53 22.59
C THR A 20 15.60 14.81 23.13
N SER A 21 16.39 15.72 23.69
CA SER A 21 15.92 17.04 24.14
C SER A 21 15.42 17.93 22.99
N ILE A 22 16.11 17.92 21.84
CA ILE A 22 15.69 18.63 20.63
C ILE A 22 14.37 18.06 20.13
N LEU A 23 14.25 16.72 20.03
CA LEU A 23 13.02 16.06 19.60
C LEU A 23 11.83 16.45 20.48
N SER A 24 11.98 16.41 21.81
CA SER A 24 10.92 16.78 22.76
C SER A 24 10.48 18.24 22.64
N ASN A 25 11.40 19.16 22.34
CA ASN A 25 11.03 20.56 22.13
C ASN A 25 10.31 20.78 20.79
N LEU A 26 10.70 20.04 19.75
CA LEU A 26 10.05 20.09 18.44
C LEU A 26 8.62 19.54 18.48
N THR A 27 8.36 18.44 19.20
CA THR A 27 7.00 17.89 19.32
C THR A 27 6.04 18.82 20.07
N LYS A 28 6.55 19.59 21.04
CA LYS A 28 5.76 20.62 21.75
C LYS A 28 5.36 21.80 20.86
N VAL A 29 6.21 22.17 19.88
CA VAL A 29 5.95 23.29 18.97
C VAL A 29 5.13 22.85 17.76
N ILE A 30 5.38 21.64 17.25
CA ILE A 30 4.71 21.07 16.09
C ILE A 30 4.10 19.73 16.50
N PRO A 31 2.81 19.70 16.91
CA PRO A 31 2.16 18.46 17.34
C PRO A 31 2.22 17.34 16.29
N GLY A 32 2.17 17.67 14.99
CA GLY A 32 2.33 16.69 13.91
C GLY A 32 3.72 16.06 13.80
N PHE A 33 4.73 16.62 14.47
CA PHE A 33 6.10 16.09 14.52
C PHE A 33 6.24 14.90 15.47
N GLU A 34 5.24 14.66 16.33
CA GLU A 34 5.19 13.50 17.24
C GLU A 34 5.42 12.19 16.48
N ARG A 35 4.76 12.01 15.33
CA ARG A 35 4.94 10.83 14.47
C ARG A 35 6.34 10.66 13.91
N VAL A 36 7.06 11.76 13.70
CA VAL A 36 8.45 11.73 13.23
C VAL A 36 9.38 11.43 14.41
N SER A 37 9.10 12.00 15.57
CA SER A 37 9.85 11.78 16.81
C SER A 37 9.85 10.32 17.23
N GLU A 38 8.69 9.66 17.18
CA GLU A 38 8.54 8.23 17.55
C GLU A 38 9.45 7.30 16.73
N LEU A 39 9.70 7.60 15.46
CA LEU A 39 10.60 6.81 14.60
C LEU A 39 12.05 6.77 15.12
N PHE A 40 12.47 7.78 15.87
CA PHE A 40 13.83 7.88 16.40
C PHE A 40 13.93 7.51 17.87
N THR A 41 12.86 7.69 18.65
CA THR A 41 12.87 7.42 20.09
C THR A 41 12.47 6.00 20.42
N ASN A 42 11.43 5.48 19.78
CA ASN A 42 10.89 4.15 20.04
C ASN A 42 10.52 3.47 18.72
N PHE A 43 11.53 3.00 17.97
CA PHE A 43 11.32 2.39 16.64
C PHE A 43 10.34 1.20 16.67
N ASP A 44 10.46 0.33 17.68
CA ASP A 44 9.54 -0.80 17.87
C ASP A 44 8.11 -0.33 18.11
N GLU A 45 7.94 0.78 18.83
CA GLU A 45 6.66 1.36 19.17
C GLU A 45 6.03 2.17 18.02
N ALA A 46 6.86 2.85 17.22
CA ALA A 46 6.45 3.48 15.98
C ALA A 46 5.94 2.46 14.94
N ILE A 47 6.42 1.21 15.04
CA ILE A 47 5.93 0.09 14.22
C ILE A 47 4.70 -0.58 14.84
N SER A 48 4.65 -0.71 16.18
CA SER A 48 3.65 -1.53 16.89
C SER A 48 2.53 -0.77 17.62
N SER A 49 2.79 0.33 18.32
CA SER A 49 1.83 0.93 19.26
C SER A 49 1.24 2.28 18.82
N SER A 50 1.98 3.14 18.10
CA SER A 50 1.52 4.51 17.78
C SER A 50 1.10 4.72 16.30
N GLY A 51 0.06 3.99 15.87
CA GLY A 51 -0.73 4.39 14.70
C GLY A 51 -0.69 3.50 13.46
N SER A 52 -0.12 2.30 13.57
CA SER A 52 -0.06 1.35 12.46
C SER A 52 -1.11 0.24 12.59
N THR A 53 -1.25 -0.40 13.77
CA THR A 53 -2.05 -1.64 13.96
C THR A 53 -1.82 -2.69 12.87
N ARG A 54 -0.74 -2.58 12.08
CA ARG A 54 -0.54 -3.34 10.84
C ARG A 54 -0.15 -4.77 11.14
N ASP A 55 0.59 -5.00 12.21
CA ASP A 55 0.91 -6.32 12.73
C ASP A 55 -0.38 -7.12 13.00
N MET A 56 -1.32 -6.54 13.75
CA MET A 56 -2.62 -7.13 14.02
C MET A 56 -3.47 -7.23 12.76
N ALA A 57 -3.53 -6.16 11.96
CA ALA A 57 -4.35 -6.10 10.76
C ALA A 57 -3.91 -7.12 9.69
N TRP A 58 -2.61 -7.23 9.45
CA TRP A 58 -2.02 -8.18 8.50
C TRP A 58 -2.05 -9.60 9.08
N GLY A 59 -1.89 -9.75 10.39
CA GLY A 59 -2.11 -11.01 11.10
C GLY A 59 -3.52 -11.55 10.88
N ASN A 60 -4.54 -10.72 11.13
CA ASN A 60 -5.95 -11.04 10.87
C ASN A 60 -6.16 -11.39 9.38
N ALA A 61 -5.61 -10.59 8.46
CA ALA A 61 -5.71 -10.87 7.03
C ALA A 61 -5.15 -12.25 6.68
N SER A 62 -3.94 -12.56 7.19
CA SER A 62 -3.26 -13.83 6.94
C SER A 62 -4.09 -15.02 7.45
N GLN A 63 -4.67 -14.90 8.64
CA GLN A 63 -5.50 -15.95 9.21
C GLN A 63 -6.80 -16.16 8.42
N LEU A 64 -7.46 -15.08 7.98
CA LEU A 64 -8.67 -15.18 7.15
C LEU A 64 -8.39 -15.72 5.74
N ILE A 65 -7.27 -15.34 5.13
CA ILE A 65 -6.83 -15.93 3.85
C ILE A 65 -6.58 -17.43 4.02
N LYS A 66 -5.97 -17.87 5.13
CA LYS A 66 -5.80 -19.31 5.40
C LYS A 66 -7.14 -20.03 5.60
N PHE A 67 -8.14 -19.35 6.17
CA PHE A 67 -9.47 -19.90 6.38
C PHE A 67 -10.24 -20.11 5.06
N SER A 68 -10.20 -19.13 4.14
CA SER A 68 -10.82 -19.25 2.81
C SER A 68 -9.89 -18.71 1.71
N PRO A 69 -8.89 -19.49 1.26
CA PRO A 69 -7.83 -18.98 0.40
C PRO A 69 -8.28 -18.70 -1.03
N PHE A 70 -9.27 -19.45 -1.53
CA PHE A 70 -9.63 -19.45 -2.94
C PHE A 70 -10.77 -18.50 -3.27
N LEU A 71 -11.87 -18.57 -2.50
CA LEU A 71 -13.10 -17.81 -2.74
C LEU A 71 -13.24 -16.59 -1.81
N GLY A 72 -12.41 -16.50 -0.77
CA GLY A 72 -12.52 -15.47 0.24
C GLY A 72 -13.73 -15.67 1.15
N ILE A 73 -13.98 -14.69 2.01
CA ILE A 73 -15.06 -14.72 3.01
C ILE A 73 -16.29 -13.89 2.60
N GLY A 74 -16.25 -13.23 1.44
CA GLY A 74 -17.32 -12.39 0.92
C GLY A 74 -17.08 -10.89 1.14
N ILE A 75 -17.54 -10.08 0.19
CA ILE A 75 -17.32 -8.63 0.16
C ILE A 75 -17.99 -7.95 1.37
N GLY A 76 -17.25 -7.09 2.08
CA GLY A 76 -17.78 -6.33 3.21
C GLY A 76 -17.95 -7.14 4.50
N THR A 77 -17.48 -8.39 4.54
CA THR A 77 -17.58 -9.24 5.74
C THR A 77 -16.34 -9.16 6.64
N TYR A 78 -15.23 -8.61 6.12
CA TYR A 78 -13.92 -8.66 6.77
C TYR A 78 -13.95 -8.12 8.21
N SER A 79 -14.39 -6.88 8.43
CA SER A 79 -14.43 -6.28 9.78
C SER A 79 -15.26 -7.09 10.78
N ASN A 80 -16.41 -7.60 10.34
CA ASN A 80 -17.34 -8.31 11.19
C ASN A 80 -16.79 -9.68 11.58
N LEU A 81 -16.22 -10.40 10.61
CA LEU A 81 -15.63 -11.71 10.85
C LEU A 81 -14.34 -11.61 11.66
N ALA A 82 -13.50 -10.60 11.42
CA ALA A 82 -12.33 -10.32 12.24
C ALA A 82 -12.71 -10.02 13.69
N SER A 83 -13.76 -9.20 13.90
CA SER A 83 -14.28 -8.90 15.23
C SER A 83 -14.78 -10.16 15.94
N TYR A 84 -15.52 -11.01 15.22
CA TYR A 84 -16.06 -12.26 15.76
C TYR A 84 -14.97 -13.29 16.12
N LEU A 85 -13.95 -13.46 15.28
CA LEU A 85 -12.92 -14.48 15.45
C LEU A 85 -11.75 -14.02 16.34
N PHE A 86 -11.37 -12.75 16.29
CA PHE A 86 -10.14 -12.22 16.90
C PHE A 86 -10.39 -11.12 17.93
N GLY A 87 -11.67 -10.78 18.20
CA GLY A 87 -12.05 -9.77 19.18
C GLY A 87 -11.72 -8.33 18.77
N ASN A 88 -11.33 -8.08 17.51
CA ASN A 88 -11.03 -6.75 16.99
C ASN A 88 -11.43 -6.63 15.51
N SER A 89 -11.92 -5.46 15.12
CA SER A 89 -12.37 -5.17 13.74
C SER A 89 -11.28 -4.59 12.84
N THR A 90 -10.01 -4.74 13.22
CA THR A 90 -8.87 -4.12 12.52
C THR A 90 -8.67 -4.76 11.15
N ILE A 91 -8.78 -3.93 10.10
CA ILE A 91 -8.65 -4.32 8.69
C ILE A 91 -7.27 -3.92 8.17
N ALA A 92 -6.64 -4.76 7.35
CA ALA A 92 -5.45 -4.37 6.63
C ALA A 92 -5.73 -3.17 5.71
N HIS A 93 -5.04 -2.05 5.93
CA HIS A 93 -4.96 -0.93 4.97
C HIS A 93 -4.05 -1.27 3.77
N ASN A 94 -4.26 -2.45 3.19
CA ASN A 94 -3.54 -2.97 2.06
C ASN A 94 -4.57 -3.62 1.13
N THR A 95 -4.73 -3.05 -0.06
CA THR A 95 -5.74 -3.48 -1.03
C THR A 95 -5.52 -4.92 -1.48
N TYR A 96 -4.27 -5.38 -1.59
CA TYR A 96 -3.97 -6.76 -1.98
C TYR A 96 -4.46 -7.75 -0.93
N LEU A 97 -4.17 -7.49 0.34
CA LEU A 97 -4.65 -8.31 1.45
C LEU A 97 -6.17 -8.28 1.55
N GLN A 98 -6.78 -7.09 1.40
CA GLN A 98 -8.23 -6.95 1.43
C GLN A 98 -8.90 -7.76 0.30
N LEU A 99 -8.40 -7.66 -0.94
CA LEU A 99 -8.92 -8.43 -2.06
C LEU A 99 -8.75 -9.94 -1.84
N ALA A 100 -7.60 -10.38 -1.33
CA ALA A 100 -7.37 -11.79 -1.03
C ALA A 100 -8.31 -12.32 0.06
N VAL A 101 -8.60 -11.54 1.10
CA VAL A 101 -9.55 -11.90 2.16
C VAL A 101 -10.98 -11.94 1.63
N GLU A 102 -11.43 -10.86 0.98
CA GLU A 102 -12.85 -10.70 0.63
C GLU A 102 -13.25 -11.47 -0.63
N TRP A 103 -12.40 -11.48 -1.66
CA TRP A 103 -12.70 -12.06 -2.98
C TRP A 103 -11.98 -13.40 -3.21
N GLY A 104 -11.01 -13.72 -2.34
CA GLY A 104 -10.15 -14.87 -2.50
C GLY A 104 -8.95 -14.61 -3.41
N SER A 105 -7.91 -15.41 -3.22
CA SER A 105 -6.64 -15.25 -3.94
C SER A 105 -6.80 -15.48 -5.44
N ILE A 106 -7.72 -16.35 -5.87
CA ILE A 106 -7.97 -16.61 -7.30
C ILE A 106 -8.50 -15.36 -7.99
N MET A 107 -9.54 -14.76 -7.42
CA MET A 107 -10.16 -13.57 -8.01
C MET A 107 -9.23 -12.37 -7.95
N MET A 108 -8.46 -12.22 -6.86
CA MET A 108 -7.40 -11.22 -6.76
C MET A 108 -6.37 -11.37 -7.89
N ILE A 109 -5.88 -12.59 -8.16
CA ILE A 109 -4.91 -12.85 -9.22
C ILE A 109 -5.51 -12.53 -10.59
N ILE A 110 -6.73 -12.99 -10.88
CA ILE A 110 -7.40 -12.70 -12.16
C ILE A 110 -7.53 -11.19 -12.37
N PHE A 111 -7.93 -10.46 -11.33
CA PHE A 111 -8.07 -9.02 -11.38
C PHE A 111 -6.72 -8.33 -11.65
N MET A 112 -5.66 -8.71 -10.94
CA MET A 112 -4.31 -8.15 -11.16
C MET A 112 -3.77 -8.50 -12.54
N CYS A 113 -3.92 -9.74 -12.99
CA CYS A 113 -3.56 -10.15 -14.35
C CYS A 113 -4.30 -9.33 -15.41
N THR A 114 -5.57 -9.00 -15.19
CA THR A 114 -6.35 -8.16 -16.12
C THR A 114 -5.77 -6.75 -16.22
N ILE A 115 -5.43 -6.13 -15.07
CA ILE A 115 -4.80 -4.81 -15.05
C ILE A 115 -3.45 -4.84 -15.80
N PHE A 116 -2.58 -5.80 -15.45
CA PHE A 116 -1.27 -5.92 -16.09
C PHE A 116 -1.39 -6.20 -17.59
N TYR A 117 -2.32 -7.05 -18.01
CA TYR A 117 -2.61 -7.30 -19.41
C TYR A 117 -2.96 -6.00 -20.16
N LEU A 118 -3.85 -5.17 -19.61
CA LEU A 118 -4.21 -3.88 -20.22
C LEU A 118 -3.00 -2.94 -20.33
N MET A 119 -2.16 -2.88 -19.30
CA MET A 119 -0.96 -2.04 -19.28
C MET A 119 0.09 -2.51 -20.31
N VAL A 120 0.36 -3.81 -20.36
CA VAL A 120 1.27 -4.42 -21.36
C VAL A 120 0.75 -4.17 -22.76
N LYS A 121 -0.55 -4.35 -22.98
CA LYS A 121 -1.17 -4.17 -24.28
C LYS A 121 -1.02 -2.74 -24.81
N ILE A 122 -1.21 -1.73 -23.96
CA ILE A 122 -0.96 -0.32 -24.30
C ILE A 122 0.52 -0.05 -24.58
N THR A 123 1.42 -0.76 -23.89
CA THR A 123 2.86 -0.57 -24.04
C THR A 123 3.37 -1.13 -25.37
N LEU A 124 2.95 -2.36 -25.71
CA LEU A 124 3.48 -3.12 -26.84
C LEU A 124 2.74 -2.89 -28.16
N TYR A 125 1.42 -2.65 -28.13
CA TYR A 125 0.56 -2.76 -29.33
C TYR A 125 -0.16 -1.48 -29.71
N ALA A 126 0.26 -0.34 -29.19
CA ALA A 126 -0.45 0.90 -29.45
C ALA A 126 0.10 1.60 -30.73
N ASN A 127 -0.81 2.12 -31.57
CA ASN A 127 -0.52 2.92 -32.77
C ASN A 127 -0.22 4.39 -32.42
N LYS A 128 0.68 5.03 -33.19
CA LYS A 128 1.39 6.31 -32.90
C LYS A 128 0.56 7.50 -32.37
N GLY A 129 -0.76 7.54 -32.54
CA GLY A 129 -1.64 8.61 -32.03
C GLY A 129 -2.34 8.31 -30.70
N TYR A 130 -3.02 7.17 -30.59
CA TYR A 130 -3.76 6.77 -29.37
C TYR A 130 -2.86 6.16 -28.28
N THR A 131 -1.63 5.78 -28.67
CA THR A 131 -0.54 5.39 -27.76
C THR A 131 -0.29 6.39 -26.65
N VAL A 132 -0.24 7.68 -26.97
CA VAL A 132 0.33 8.67 -26.06
C VAL A 132 -0.60 8.84 -24.86
N ASN A 133 -1.88 9.10 -25.11
CA ASN A 133 -2.89 9.23 -24.04
C ASN A 133 -3.03 7.93 -23.24
N GLY A 134 -3.02 6.77 -23.91
CA GLY A 134 -3.07 5.47 -23.21
C GLY A 134 -1.86 5.24 -22.30
N LYS A 135 -0.65 5.59 -22.76
CA LYS A 135 0.59 5.50 -21.97
C LYS A 135 0.57 6.45 -20.78
N VAL A 136 0.07 7.68 -20.95
CA VAL A 136 -0.11 8.63 -19.82
C VAL A 136 -1.05 8.04 -18.76
N VAL A 137 -2.20 7.48 -19.15
CA VAL A 137 -3.14 6.85 -18.21
C VAL A 137 -2.51 5.64 -17.50
N ARG A 138 -1.76 4.81 -18.25
CA ARG A 138 -0.97 3.71 -17.66
C ARG A 138 0.00 4.24 -16.60
N ASP A 139 0.72 5.31 -16.90
CA ASP A 139 1.74 5.88 -16.02
C ASP A 139 1.13 6.50 -14.76
N MET A 140 -0.10 7.03 -14.85
CA MET A 140 -0.87 7.47 -13.69
C MET A 140 -1.32 6.30 -12.80
N LEU A 141 -1.55 5.11 -13.36
CA LEU A 141 -1.97 3.93 -12.59
C LEU A 141 -0.82 3.30 -11.79
N ILE A 142 0.42 3.38 -12.26
CA ILE A 142 1.60 2.81 -11.58
C ILE A 142 1.73 3.28 -10.13
N PRO A 143 1.77 4.58 -9.80
CA PRO A 143 1.90 5.04 -8.42
C PRO A 143 0.67 4.66 -7.57
N ILE A 144 -0.51 4.53 -8.17
CA ILE A 144 -1.72 4.07 -7.46
C ILE A 144 -1.58 2.59 -7.07
N LEU A 145 -1.10 1.75 -7.98
CA LEU A 145 -0.83 0.33 -7.70
C LEU A 145 0.25 0.18 -6.63
N VAL A 146 1.29 1.01 -6.63
CA VAL A 146 2.25 1.05 -5.51
C VAL A 146 1.56 1.52 -4.22
N GLY A 147 0.67 2.50 -4.30
CA GLY A 147 -0.12 2.97 -3.17
C GLY A 147 -1.03 1.90 -2.54
N PHE A 148 -1.40 0.85 -3.26
CA PHE A 148 -2.23 -0.25 -2.74
C PHE A 148 -1.58 -1.05 -1.61
N PHE A 149 -0.25 -0.95 -1.42
CA PHE A 149 0.42 -1.50 -0.24
C PHE A 149 0.04 -0.77 1.06
N SER A 150 -0.38 0.49 0.95
CA SER A 150 -0.63 1.39 2.09
C SER A 150 -2.06 1.93 2.15
N LEU A 151 -2.87 1.69 1.11
CA LEU A 151 -4.23 2.22 0.97
C LEU A 151 -5.23 1.09 0.69
N SER A 152 -6.46 1.26 1.17
CA SER A 152 -7.61 0.40 0.84
C SER A 152 -8.34 0.90 -0.42
N LEU A 153 -8.75 -0.05 -1.26
CA LEU A 153 -9.47 0.14 -2.53
C LEU A 153 -10.76 0.97 -2.35
N ASN A 154 -11.38 0.91 -1.17
CA ASN A 154 -12.67 1.55 -0.88
C ASN A 154 -12.65 3.07 -1.07
N ASN A 155 -11.47 3.72 -1.03
CA ASN A 155 -11.34 5.16 -1.24
C ASN A 155 -10.83 5.55 -2.65
N ALA A 156 -10.56 4.57 -3.52
CA ALA A 156 -9.85 4.80 -4.79
C ALA A 156 -10.80 5.03 -5.99
N ARG A 157 -11.73 5.99 -5.91
CA ARG A 157 -12.64 6.28 -7.05
C ARG A 157 -11.87 6.62 -8.34
N ILE A 158 -10.76 7.34 -8.19
CA ILE A 158 -9.87 7.70 -9.30
C ILE A 158 -9.25 6.48 -9.98
N PHE A 159 -8.97 5.41 -9.23
CA PHE A 159 -8.44 4.17 -9.78
C PHE A 159 -9.41 3.56 -10.80
N TRP A 160 -10.70 3.47 -10.44
CA TRP A 160 -11.71 2.90 -11.34
C TRP A 160 -11.89 3.70 -12.62
N LEU A 161 -11.84 5.04 -12.52
CA LEU A 161 -11.90 5.93 -13.68
C LEU A 161 -10.70 5.73 -14.60
N LEU A 162 -9.48 5.67 -14.05
CA LEU A 162 -8.27 5.44 -14.82
C LEU A 162 -8.24 4.05 -15.45
N LEU A 163 -8.67 3.01 -14.73
CA LEU A 163 -8.77 1.65 -15.25
C LEU A 163 -9.76 1.55 -16.41
N GLY A 164 -10.95 2.16 -16.28
CA GLY A 164 -11.93 2.21 -17.37
C GLY A 164 -11.42 2.96 -18.59
N THR A 165 -10.72 4.07 -18.38
CA THR A 165 -10.09 4.86 -19.45
C THR A 165 -8.97 4.06 -20.15
N LEU A 166 -8.16 3.32 -19.39
CA LEU A 166 -7.13 2.43 -19.94
C LEU A 166 -7.76 1.34 -20.81
N ALA A 167 -8.85 0.72 -20.34
CA ALA A 167 -9.58 -0.30 -21.09
C ALA A 167 -10.18 0.27 -22.40
N TYR A 168 -10.70 1.50 -22.39
CA TYR A 168 -11.17 2.18 -23.59
C TYR A 168 -10.05 2.35 -24.64
N PHE A 169 -8.90 2.87 -24.25
CA PHE A 169 -7.76 3.02 -25.16
C PHE A 169 -7.25 1.66 -25.65
N ALA A 170 -7.22 0.64 -24.77
CA ALA A 170 -6.81 -0.71 -25.12
C ALA A 170 -7.76 -1.39 -26.11
N LYS A 171 -9.06 -1.06 -26.09
CA LYS A 171 -10.05 -1.54 -27.07
C LYS A 171 -9.94 -0.79 -28.39
N LYS A 172 -9.84 0.54 -28.36
CA LYS A 172 -9.74 1.38 -29.57
C LYS A 172 -8.53 1.01 -30.44
N ASN A 173 -7.40 0.67 -29.82
CA ASN A 173 -6.20 0.19 -30.52
C ASN A 173 -6.42 -1.14 -31.28
N LEU A 174 -7.28 -2.04 -30.80
CA LEU A 174 -7.62 -3.26 -31.56
C LEU A 174 -8.36 -2.93 -32.85
N ASN A 175 -9.35 -2.05 -32.76
CA ASN A 175 -10.21 -1.69 -33.89
C ASN A 175 -9.49 -0.84 -34.95
N SER A 176 -8.41 -0.14 -34.60
CA SER A 176 -7.57 0.51 -35.61
C SER A 176 -6.74 -0.51 -36.38
N LYS A 177 -6.17 -1.51 -35.71
CA LYS A 177 -5.32 -2.53 -36.34
C LYS A 177 -6.09 -3.43 -37.31
N SER A 178 -7.36 -3.70 -37.05
CA SER A 178 -8.21 -4.51 -37.95
C SER A 178 -8.62 -3.81 -39.23
N LYS A 179 -8.38 -2.49 -39.35
CA LYS A 179 -8.72 -1.70 -40.55
C LYS A 179 -7.53 -1.49 -41.49
N ASP A 180 -6.33 -1.90 -41.06
CA ASP A 180 -5.08 -1.77 -41.84
C ASP A 180 -4.73 -3.07 -42.59
N PHE A 181 -5.65 -4.05 -42.62
CA PHE A 181 -5.61 -5.29 -43.41
C PHE A 181 -6.79 -5.34 -44.36
#